data_AF-A0A0X3U0F0-F1
#
_entry.id   AF-A0A0X3U0F0-F1
#
_cell.length_a   1.000
_cell.length_b   1.000
_cell.length_c   1.000
_cell.angle_alpha   90.00
_cell.angle_beta   90.00
_cell.angle_gamma   90.00
#
_symmetry.space_group_name_H-M   'P 1'
#
loop_
_entity.id
_entity.type
_entity.pdbx_description
1 polymer ?
#
loop_
_entity_poly.entity_id
_entity_poly.type
_entity_poly.pdbx_seq_one_letter_code
_entity_poly.pdbx_strand_id
1 'polypeptide(L)' 'MKWTDINDIAIELVEAHPDVDPLRVNFVDLRNWVIELPGFDDDPARCGEKILEAIQAAWIEEAD' A
#
# COMPACT_ATOMS: atom_id res chain seq x y z
N MET A 1 -3.95 11.14 -0.52
CA MET A 1 -3.41 10.05 -1.35
C MET A 1 -4.53 9.41 -2.15
N LYS A 2 -4.24 9.14 -3.42
CA LYS A 2 -5.04 8.37 -4.37
C LYS A 2 -4.35 7.05 -4.65
N TRP A 3 -5.05 6.08 -5.23
CA TRP A 3 -4.46 4.78 -5.57
C TRP A 3 -3.23 4.85 -6.48
N THR A 4 -3.10 5.94 -7.25
CA THR A 4 -1.97 6.19 -8.15
C THR A 4 -0.74 6.77 -7.45
N ASP A 5 -0.86 7.22 -6.20
CA ASP A 5 0.22 7.80 -5.42
C ASP A 5 1.03 6.66 -4.76
N ILE A 6 1.57 5.78 -5.60
CA ILE A 6 2.12 4.47 -5.23
C ILE A 6 3.24 4.60 -4.19
N ASN A 7 4.19 5.51 -4.42
CA ASN A 7 5.34 5.70 -3.53
C ASN A 7 4.92 6.32 -2.19
N ASP A 8 4.02 7.30 -2.21
CA ASP A 8 3.53 7.93 -0.97
C ASP A 8 2.82 6.90 -0.09
N ILE A 9 1.97 6.06 -0.70
CA ILE A 9 1.32 4.94 -0.01
C ILE A 9 2.36 3.96 0.56
N ALA A 10 3.38 3.60 -0.20
CA ALA A 10 4.42 2.68 0.25
C ALA A 10 5.18 3.21 1.46
N ILE A 11 5.57 4.49 1.46
CA ILE A 11 6.25 5.15 2.58
C ILE A 11 5.38 5.11 3.84
N GLU A 12 4.11 5.46 3.72
CA GLU A 12 3.17 5.44 4.85
C GLU A 12 2.94 4.01 5.38
N LEU A 13 2.96 3.00 4.51
CA LEU A 13 2.90 1.59 4.92
C LEU A 13 4.16 1.14 5.67
N VAL A 14 5.35 1.57 5.25
CA VAL A 14 6.61 1.31 6.01
C VAL A 14 6.52 1.91 7.41
N GLU A 15 6.06 3.17 7.52
CA GLU A 15 5.95 3.85 8.80
C GLU A 15 4.86 3.26 9.71
N ALA A 16 3.71 2.88 9.14
CA ALA A 16 2.59 2.29 9.87
C ALA A 16 2.84 0.82 10.28
N HIS A 17 3.61 0.09 9.47
CA HIS A 17 3.83 -1.35 9.62
C HIS A 17 5.33 -1.73 9.48
N PRO A 18 6.23 -1.20 10.33
CA PRO A 18 7.68 -1.37 10.18
C PRO A 18 8.17 -2.81 10.40
N ASP A 19 7.40 -3.64 11.10
CA ASP A 19 7.74 -5.04 11.40
C ASP A 19 7.09 -6.04 10.42
N VAL A 20 6.35 -5.55 9.42
CA VAL A 20 5.66 -6.41 8.45
C VAL A 20 6.56 -6.64 7.25
N ASP A 21 6.71 -7.91 6.85
CA ASP A 21 7.37 -8.28 5.60
C ASP A 21 6.40 -8.10 4.42
N PRO A 22 6.58 -7.08 3.58
CA PRO A 22 5.67 -6.79 2.48
C PRO A 22 5.58 -7.92 1.46
N LEU A 23 6.60 -8.80 1.33
CA LEU A 23 6.55 -9.98 0.43
C LEU A 23 5.51 -11.02 0.88
N ARG A 24 5.08 -10.98 2.13
CA ARG A 24 4.14 -11.94 2.73
C ARG A 24 2.73 -11.41 2.87
N VAL A 25 2.52 -10.13 2.55
CA VAL A 25 1.21 -9.48 2.62
C VAL A 25 0.37 -9.92 1.43
N ASN A 26 -0.88 -10.31 1.67
CA ASN A 26 -1.83 -10.59 0.58
C ASN A 26 -2.55 -9.30 0.17
N PHE A 27 -3.10 -9.28 -1.05
CA PHE A 27 -3.76 -8.08 -1.58
C PHE A 27 -5.02 -7.65 -0.82
N VAL A 28 -5.68 -8.53 -0.08
CA VAL A 28 -6.84 -8.16 0.73
C VAL A 28 -6.38 -7.30 1.91
N ASP A 29 -5.36 -7.76 2.63
CA ASP A 29 -4.79 -7.03 3.76
C ASP A 29 -4.12 -5.73 3.30
N LEU A 30 -3.31 -5.79 2.23
CA LEU A 30 -2.68 -4.59 1.65
C LEU A 30 -3.72 -3.54 1.30
N ARG A 31 -4.79 -3.92 0.59
CA ARG A 31 -5.86 -2.99 0.23
C ARG A 31 -6.50 -2.36 1.46
N ASN A 32 -6.77 -3.15 2.51
CA ASN A 32 -7.39 -2.64 3.72
C ASN A 32 -6.49 -1.62 4.41
N TRP A 33 -5.19 -1.92 4.56
CA TRP A 33 -4.23 -1.00 5.17
C TRP A 33 -4.10 0.30 4.38
N VAL A 34 -4.04 0.24 3.04
CA VAL A 34 -4.01 1.46 2.20
C VAL A 34 -5.24 2.33 2.42
N ILE A 35 -6.44 1.75 2.54
CA ILE A 35 -7.68 2.50 2.79
C ILE A 35 -7.70 3.10 4.20
N GLU A 36 -7.03 2.46 5.16
CA GLU A 36 -6.91 2.91 6.55
C GLU A 36 -5.83 3.99 6.75
N LEU A 37 -4.96 4.23 5.75
CA LEU A 37 -3.91 5.24 5.85
C LEU A 37 -4.47 6.65 6.04
N PRO A 38 -3.85 7.47 6.92
CA PRO A 38 -4.27 8.85 7.12
C PRO A 38 -4.12 9.63 5.81
N GLY A 39 -5.20 10.28 5.38
CA GLY A 39 -5.20 11.09 4.15
C GLY A 39 -5.39 10.30 2.86
N PHE A 40 -5.66 8.99 2.92
CA PHE A 40 -6.23 8.27 1.79
C PHE A 40 -7.64 8.79 1.47
N ASP A 41 -7.89 9.12 0.20
CA ASP A 41 -9.13 9.80 -0.25
C ASP A 41 -9.59 9.29 -1.63
N ASP A 42 -9.28 8.05 -2.02
CA ASP A 42 -9.81 7.49 -3.28
C ASP A 42 -10.97 6.53 -3.05
N ASP A 43 -11.65 6.17 -4.12
CA ASP A 43 -12.69 5.15 -4.10
C ASP A 43 -12.06 3.75 -3.86
N PRO A 44 -12.42 3.05 -2.77
CA PRO A 44 -11.94 1.69 -2.48
C PRO A 44 -12.24 0.64 -3.55
N ALA A 45 -13.14 0.93 -4.49
CA ALA A 45 -13.48 0.06 -5.63
C ALA A 45 -12.61 0.33 -6.87
N ARG A 46 -11.80 1.41 -6.88
CA ARG A 46 -10.91 1.75 -8.01
C ARG A 46 -9.54 1.09 -7.94
N CYS A 47 -9.26 0.27 -6.93
CA CYS A 47 -8.05 -0.57 -6.90
C CYS A 47 -8.26 -1.85 -7.73
N GLY A 48 -7.36 -2.10 -8.67
CA GLY A 48 -7.19 -3.41 -9.31
C GLY A 48 -5.91 -4.09 -8.84
N GLU A 49 -5.73 -5.37 -9.16
CA GLU A 49 -4.54 -6.16 -8.76
C GLU A 49 -3.22 -5.49 -9.15
N LYS A 50 -3.14 -4.87 -10.34
CA LYS A 50 -1.92 -4.17 -10.79
C LYS A 50 -1.51 -2.98 -9.93
N ILE A 51 -2.50 -2.28 -9.35
CA ILE A 51 -2.22 -1.14 -8.46
C ILE A 51 -1.65 -1.67 -7.14
N LEU A 52 -2.28 -2.71 -6.59
CA LEU A 52 -1.84 -3.33 -5.34
C LEU A 52 -0.47 -4.00 -5.50
N GLU A 53 -0.22 -4.64 -6.64
CA GLU A 53 1.10 -5.16 -7.01
C GLU A 53 2.16 -4.06 -7.05
N ALA A 54 1.86 -2.90 -7.66
CA ALA A 54 2.80 -1.79 -7.73
C ALA A 54 3.07 -1.16 -6.34
N ILE A 55 2.05 -1.04 -5.50
CA ILE A 55 2.20 -0.59 -4.10
C ILE A 55 3.04 -1.57 -3.31
N GLN A 56 2.78 -2.89 -3.45
CA GLN A 56 3.58 -3.91 -2.77
C GLN A 56 5.04 -3.87 -3.22
N ALA A 57 5.30 -3.72 -4.52
CA ALA A 57 6.66 -3.60 -5.06
C ALA A 57 7.38 -2.37 -4.51
N ALA A 58 6.74 -1.19 -4.51
CA ALA A 58 7.31 0.01 -3.92
C ALA A 58 7.54 -0.14 -2.41
N TRP A 59 6.63 -0.78 -1.68
CA TRP A 59 6.82 -1.04 -0.26
C TRP A 59 8.01 -1.96 0.00
N ILE A 60 8.21 -3.00 -0.81
CA ILE A 60 9.41 -3.86 -0.72
C ILE A 60 10.69 -3.05 -0.94
N GLU A 61 10.70 -2.14 -1.93
CA GLU A 61 11.86 -1.30 -2.23
C GLU A 61 12.18 -0.31 -1.10
N GLU A 62 11.18 0.25 -0.43
CA GLU A 62 11.37 1.21 0.68
C GLU A 62 11.69 0.52 2.02
N ALA A 63 11.39 -0.77 2.17
CA ALA A 63 11.66 -1.55 3.38
C ALA A 63 13.06 -2.21 3.40
N ASP A 64 13.78 -2.21 2.27
CA ASP A 64 15.17 -2.70 2.13
C ASP A 64 16.22 -1.65 2.54
#